data_AF-A0A6B3IRQ4-F1
#
_entry.id   AF-A0A6B3IRQ4-F1
#
_cell.length_a   1.000
_cell.length_b   1.000
_cell.length_c   1.000
_cell.angle_alpha   90.00
_cell.angle_beta   90.00
_cell.angle_gamma   90.00
#
_symmetry.space_group_name_H-M   'P 1'
#
loop_
_entity.id
_entity.type
_entity.pdbx_description
1 polymer ?
#
loop_
_entity_poly.entity_id
_entity_poly.type
_entity_poly.pdbx_seq_one_letter_code
_entity_poly.pdbx_strand_id
1 'polypeptide(L)'
;MPWDWSAAAHIHAIAAWVVCALAIAMWLALRVVDAPADTRARARDLLVVLLAQGAIGYVQYFSDVPEILVGVHMFGSAIMWIAVVRLVLSMRERGDEEPATLPGPSASAEQRESAQAL
;
A
#
# COMPACT_ATOMS: atom_id res chain seq x y z
N MET A 1 2.38 -34.30 -14.86
CA MET A 1 2.81 -34.00 -13.47
C MET A 1 1.57 -34.10 -12.60
N PRO A 2 1.60 -34.69 -11.39
CA PRO A 2 0.39 -34.96 -10.60
C PRO A 2 -0.15 -33.69 -9.90
N TRP A 3 -0.12 -32.55 -10.60
CA TRP A 3 -0.55 -31.26 -10.09
C TRP A 3 -1.72 -30.76 -10.92
N ASP A 4 -2.83 -30.48 -10.26
CA ASP A 4 -4.02 -29.93 -10.90
C ASP A 4 -3.94 -28.40 -10.94
N TRP A 5 -3.55 -27.87 -12.10
CA TRP A 5 -3.49 -26.43 -12.34
C TRP A 5 -4.87 -25.76 -12.30
N SER A 6 -5.93 -26.51 -12.60
CA SER A 6 -7.30 -26.01 -12.48
C SER A 6 -7.67 -25.81 -11.02
N ALA A 7 -7.35 -26.78 -10.15
CA ALA A 7 -7.52 -26.61 -8.71
C ALA A 7 -6.72 -25.40 -8.17
N ALA A 8 -5.46 -25.24 -8.61
CA ALA A 8 -4.65 -24.08 -8.21
C ALA A 8 -5.27 -22.74 -8.65
N ALA A 9 -5.76 -22.66 -9.89
CA ALA A 9 -6.44 -21.47 -10.41
C ALA A 9 -7.73 -21.15 -9.63
N HIS A 10 -8.53 -22.17 -9.30
CA HIS A 10 -9.74 -22.00 -8.49
C HIS A 10 -9.43 -21.53 -7.06
N ILE A 11 -8.44 -22.15 -6.40
CA ILE A 11 -8.04 -21.73 -5.04
C ILE A 11 -7.53 -20.29 -5.06
N HIS A 12 -6.73 -19.91 -6.06
CA HIS A 12 -6.27 -18.55 -6.24
C HIS A 12 -7.43 -17.57 -6.46
N ALA A 13 -8.39 -17.91 -7.33
CA ALA A 13 -9.56 -17.09 -7.57
C ALA A 13 -10.42 -16.90 -6.30
N ILE A 14 -10.61 -17.96 -5.51
CA ILE A 14 -11.30 -17.88 -4.21
C ILE A 14 -10.56 -16.93 -3.27
N ALA A 15 -9.23 -17.07 -3.14
CA ALA A 15 -8.42 -16.18 -2.31
C ALA A 15 -8.51 -14.72 -2.79
N ALA A 16 -8.48 -14.47 -4.10
CA ALA A 16 -8.65 -13.15 -4.68
C ALA A 16 -10.03 -12.55 -4.37
N TRP A 17 -11.10 -13.34 -4.45
CA TRP A 17 -12.44 -12.90 -4.06
C TRP A 17 -12.56 -12.57 -2.57
N VAL A 18 -11.93 -13.36 -1.70
CA VAL A 18 -11.85 -13.06 -0.26
C VAL A 18 -11.13 -11.75 -0.03
N VAL A 19 -9.99 -11.52 -0.68
CA VAL A 19 -9.25 -10.25 -0.60
C VAL A 19 -10.09 -9.07 -1.10
N CYS A 20 -10.82 -9.22 -2.21
CA CYS A 20 -11.75 -8.20 -2.71
C CYS A 20 -12.85 -7.88 -1.70
N ALA A 21 -13.48 -8.90 -1.11
CA ALA A 21 -14.52 -8.71 -0.11
C ALA A 21 -13.99 -8.00 1.15
N LEU A 22 -12.81 -8.41 1.63
CA LEU A 22 -12.14 -7.78 2.77
C LEU A 22 -11.74 -6.33 2.46
N ALA A 23 -11.26 -6.05 1.25
CA ALA A 23 -10.93 -4.68 0.83
C ALA A 23 -12.17 -3.78 0.78
N ILE A 24 -13.31 -4.30 0.31
CA ILE A 24 -14.58 -3.57 0.32
C ILE A 24 -15.02 -3.31 1.76
N ALA A 25 -15.01 -4.33 2.61
CA ALA A 25 -15.36 -4.20 4.03
C ALA A 25 -14.46 -3.20 4.75
N MET A 26 -13.14 -3.25 4.52
CA MET A 26 -12.16 -2.30 5.06
C MET A 26 -12.45 -0.87 4.59
N TRP A 27 -12.69 -0.67 3.30
CA TRP A 27 -13.00 0.65 2.76
C TRP A 27 -14.28 1.24 3.34
N LEU A 28 -15.31 0.41 3.53
CA LEU A 28 -16.55 0.80 4.21
C LEU A 28 -16.29 1.12 5.69
N ALA A 29 -15.51 0.31 6.40
CA ALA A 29 -15.14 0.57 7.78
C ALA A 29 -14.40 1.91 7.93
N LEU A 30 -13.44 2.21 7.03
CA LEU A 30 -12.72 3.49 7.00
C LEU A 30 -13.64 4.69 6.73
N ARG A 31 -14.76 4.49 6.02
CA ARG A 31 -15.80 5.52 5.83
C ARG A 31 -16.64 5.70 7.08
N VAL A 32 -16.95 4.63 7.79
CA VAL A 32 -17.77 4.66 9.02
C VAL A 32 -17.02 5.32 10.18
N VAL A 33 -15.72 5.09 10.30
CA VAL A 33 -14.89 5.67 11.39
C VAL A 33 -14.31 7.05 11.05
N ASP A 34 -14.73 7.65 9.93
CA ASP A 34 -14.24 8.95 9.46
C ASP A 34 -12.70 9.07 9.37
N ALA A 35 -12.03 7.97 8.94
CA ALA A 35 -10.57 7.93 8.81
C ALA A 35 -10.03 9.05 7.90
N PRO A 36 -8.77 9.50 8.05
CA PRO A 36 -8.20 10.59 7.26
C PRO A 36 -8.45 10.45 5.75
N ALA A 37 -8.70 11.58 5.08
CA ALA A 37 -9.08 11.59 3.66
C ALA A 37 -8.04 10.92 2.76
N ASP A 38 -6.73 11.06 3.06
CA ASP A 38 -5.67 10.37 2.31
C ASP A 38 -5.78 8.84 2.45
N THR A 39 -5.93 8.31 3.66
CA THR A 39 -6.11 6.87 3.91
C THR A 39 -7.33 6.30 3.18
N ARG A 40 -8.47 7.01 3.19
CA ARG A 40 -9.65 6.60 2.42
C ARG A 40 -9.42 6.61 0.91
N ALA A 41 -8.64 7.58 0.40
CA ALA A 41 -8.27 7.63 -1.00
C ALA A 41 -7.36 6.46 -1.38
N ARG A 42 -6.35 6.12 -0.55
CA ARG A 42 -5.48 4.95 -0.78
C ARG A 42 -6.25 3.63 -0.76
N ALA A 43 -7.20 3.48 0.17
CA ALA A 43 -8.04 2.28 0.23
C ALA A 43 -8.93 2.15 -1.03
N ARG A 44 -9.47 3.27 -1.53
CA ARG A 44 -10.21 3.28 -2.81
C ARG A 44 -9.30 2.90 -3.98
N ASP A 45 -8.10 3.44 -4.04
CA ASP A 45 -7.15 3.14 -5.13
C ASP A 45 -6.79 1.64 -5.14
N LEU A 46 -6.56 1.04 -3.97
CA LEU A 46 -6.35 -0.41 -3.83
C LEU A 46 -7.55 -1.21 -4.36
N LEU A 47 -8.79 -0.80 -4.02
CA LEU A 47 -10.00 -1.44 -4.53
C LEU A 47 -10.09 -1.41 -6.05
N VAL A 48 -9.82 -0.26 -6.67
CA VAL A 48 -9.84 -0.12 -8.14
C VAL A 48 -8.82 -1.06 -8.77
N VAL A 49 -7.61 -1.14 -8.22
CA VAL A 49 -6.56 -2.05 -8.71
C VAL A 49 -6.96 -3.52 -8.55
N LEU A 50 -7.56 -3.91 -7.42
CA LEU A 50 -8.04 -5.28 -7.19
C LEU A 50 -9.12 -5.69 -8.19
N LEU A 51 -10.10 -4.81 -8.45
CA LEU A 51 -11.16 -5.08 -9.42
C LEU A 51 -10.61 -5.20 -10.84
N ALA A 52 -9.67 -4.32 -11.22
CA ALA A 52 -8.99 -4.42 -12.51
C ALA A 52 -8.16 -5.71 -12.64
N GLN A 53 -7.44 -6.10 -11.58
CA GLN A 53 -6.68 -7.35 -11.52
C GLN A 53 -7.59 -8.58 -11.63
N GLY A 54 -8.73 -8.58 -10.94
CA GLY A 54 -9.74 -9.62 -11.05
C GLY A 54 -10.26 -9.77 -12.48
N ALA A 55 -10.59 -8.65 -13.13
CA ALA A 55 -11.01 -8.65 -14.53
C ALA A 55 -9.93 -9.23 -15.46
N ILE A 56 -8.68 -8.78 -15.32
CA ILE A 56 -7.54 -9.30 -16.10
C ILE A 56 -7.36 -10.81 -15.86
N GLY A 57 -7.45 -11.26 -14.61
CA GLY A 57 -7.34 -12.68 -14.25
C GLY A 57 -8.42 -13.55 -14.87
N TYR A 58 -9.67 -13.06 -14.91
CA TYR A 58 -10.76 -13.77 -15.61
C TYR A 58 -10.54 -13.83 -17.11
N VAL A 59 -10.13 -12.72 -17.74
CA VAL A 59 -9.80 -12.73 -19.18
C VAL A 59 -8.66 -13.72 -19.45
N GLN A 60 -7.63 -13.75 -18.60
CA GLN A 60 -6.51 -14.68 -18.71
C GLN A 60 -6.97 -16.15 -18.58
N TYR A 61 -7.86 -16.46 -17.64
CA TYR A 61 -8.41 -17.80 -17.44
C TYR A 61 -9.21 -18.28 -18.67
N PHE A 62 -10.06 -17.42 -19.24
CA PHE A 62 -10.88 -17.78 -20.40
C PHE A 62 -10.15 -17.70 -21.75
N SER A 63 -8.97 -17.07 -21.80
CA SER A 63 -8.18 -16.93 -23.03
C SER A 63 -7.03 -17.93 -23.13
N ASP A 64 -7.05 -19.02 -22.34
CA ASP A 64 -6.00 -20.04 -22.29
C ASP A 64 -4.61 -19.50 -21.89
N VAL A 65 -4.58 -18.47 -21.04
CA VAL A 65 -3.36 -17.96 -20.37
C VAL A 65 -2.26 -17.45 -21.33
N PRO A 66 -2.55 -16.45 -22.19
CA PRO A 66 -1.55 -15.93 -23.12
C PRO A 66 -0.48 -15.11 -22.38
N GLU A 67 0.78 -15.23 -22.82
CA GLU A 67 1.97 -14.67 -22.16
C GLU A 67 1.88 -13.15 -21.91
N ILE A 68 1.29 -12.39 -22.84
CA ILE A 68 1.13 -10.95 -22.70
C ILE A 68 0.17 -10.62 -21.55
N LEU A 69 -0.95 -11.34 -21.43
CA LEU A 69 -1.90 -11.11 -20.33
C LEU A 69 -1.28 -11.50 -18.99
N VAL A 70 -0.47 -12.57 -18.95
CA VAL A 70 0.31 -12.92 -17.76
C VAL A 70 1.22 -11.76 -17.37
N GLY A 71 1.94 -11.17 -18.33
CA GLY A 71 2.79 -9.99 -18.09
C GLY A 71 2.00 -8.80 -17.55
N VAL A 72 0.84 -8.50 -18.12
CA VAL A 72 -0.06 -7.43 -17.65
C VAL A 72 -0.59 -7.72 -16.24
N HIS A 73 -0.96 -8.97 -15.96
CA HIS A 73 -1.45 -9.40 -14.66
C HIS A 73 -0.35 -9.29 -13.60
N MET A 74 0.86 -9.76 -13.88
CA MET A 74 2.03 -9.63 -13.01
C MET A 74 2.43 -8.17 -12.78
N PHE A 75 2.40 -7.33 -13.82
CA PHE A 75 2.64 -5.90 -13.68
C PHE A 75 1.61 -5.24 -12.77
N GLY A 76 0.32 -5.53 -12.96
CA GLY A 76 -0.70 -5.00 -12.07
C GLY A 76 -0.65 -5.60 -10.66
N SER A 77 -0.09 -6.80 -10.46
CA SER A 77 0.23 -7.35 -9.13
C SER A 77 1.32 -6.52 -8.43
N ALA A 78 2.32 -6.02 -9.17
CA ALA A 78 3.31 -5.08 -8.62
C ALA A 78 2.65 -3.74 -8.22
N ILE A 79 1.74 -3.21 -9.05
CA ILE A 79 0.95 -2.01 -8.71
C ILE A 79 0.07 -2.25 -7.49
N MET A 80 -0.58 -3.42 -7.38
CA MET A 80 -1.37 -3.81 -6.21
C MET A 80 -0.52 -3.76 -4.95
N TRP A 81 0.69 -4.33 -4.98
CA TRP A 81 1.61 -4.26 -3.84
C TRP A 81 2.03 -2.83 -3.49
N ILE A 82 2.28 -1.98 -4.49
CA ILE A 82 2.52 -0.56 -4.26
C ILE A 82 1.32 0.09 -3.57
N ALA A 83 0.08 -0.19 -4.01
CA ALA A 83 -1.12 0.33 -3.39
C ALA A 83 -1.30 -0.15 -1.93
N VAL A 84 -1.01 -1.43 -1.66
CA VAL A 84 -1.00 -1.99 -0.29
C VAL A 84 0.01 -1.26 0.59
N VAL A 85 1.26 -1.14 0.14
CA VAL A 85 2.31 -0.45 0.91
C VAL A 85 1.93 1.01 1.15
N ARG A 86 1.41 1.71 0.15
CA ARG A 86 0.95 3.10 0.30
C ARG A 86 -0.19 3.24 1.31
N LEU A 87 -1.15 2.32 1.31
CA LEU A 87 -2.22 2.30 2.30
C LEU A 87 -1.68 2.03 3.71
N VAL A 88 -0.76 1.07 3.87
CA VAL A 88 -0.11 0.81 5.17
C VAL A 88 0.65 2.03 5.66
N LEU A 89 1.39 2.70 4.77
CA LEU A 89 2.15 3.90 5.12
C LEU A 89 1.25 5.10 5.45
N SER A 90 0.06 5.22 4.85
CA SER A 90 -0.87 6.32 5.17
C SER A 90 -1.52 6.18 6.56
N MET A 91 -1.52 4.98 7.13
CA MET A 91 -2.01 4.71 8.49
C MET A 91 -0.93 4.95 9.55
N ARG A 92 0.32 5.21 9.15
CA ARG A 92 1.40 5.51 10.10
C ARG A 92 1.40 6.99 10.41
N GLU A 93 1.25 7.33 11.69
CA GLU A 93 1.57 8.67 12.17
C GLU A 93 3.09 8.86 12.05
N ARG A 94 3.49 9.87 11.27
CA ARG A 94 4.79 10.48 11.47
C ARG A 94 4.56 11.42 12.64
N GLY A 95 5.13 11.09 13.82
CA GLY A 95 5.12 12.05 14.91
C GLY A 95 5.59 13.38 14.36
N ASP A 96 4.85 14.45 14.65
CA ASP A 96 5.34 15.80 14.38
C ASP A 96 6.65 15.90 15.16
N GLU A 97 7.78 15.67 14.49
CA GLU A 97 9.06 16.14 14.97
C GLU A 97 8.90 17.65 14.96
N GLU A 98 8.48 18.21 16.10
CA GLU A 98 8.72 19.60 16.42
C GLU A 98 10.17 19.84 15.99
N PRO A 99 10.41 20.68 14.97
CA PRO A 99 11.69 20.72 14.27
C PRO A 99 12.75 20.83 15.34
N ALA A 100 13.55 19.77 15.51
CA ALA A 100 14.52 19.68 16.57
C ALA A 100 15.25 21.01 16.53
N THR A 101 15.07 21.83 17.58
CA THR A 101 15.73 23.13 17.67
C THR A 101 17.18 22.78 17.90
N LEU A 102 17.88 22.46 16.80
CA LEU A 102 19.30 22.18 16.79
C LEU A 102 19.93 23.46 17.33
N PRO A 103 20.63 23.39 18.48
CA PRO A 103 21.35 24.56 18.98
C PRO A 103 22.27 25.04 17.86
N GLY A 104 22.00 26.25 17.36
CA GLY A 104 22.84 26.86 16.34
C GLY A 104 24.28 26.95 16.86
N PRO A 105 25.30 26.84 15.98
CA PRO A 105 26.71 26.90 16.37
C PRO A 105 27.11 28.14 17.20
N SER A 106 26.28 29.19 17.23
CA SER A 106 26.53 30.42 17.98
C SER A 106 26.35 30.28 19.50
N ALA A 107 25.42 29.45 19.98
CA ALA A 107 25.13 29.36 21.42
C ALA A 107 26.30 28.76 22.23
N SER A 108 27.09 27.89 21.60
CA SER A 108 28.29 27.29 22.22
C SER A 108 29.55 28.13 22.03
N ALA A 109 29.57 29.07 21.09
CA ALA A 109 30.69 30.00 20.87
C ALA A 109 30.66 31.17 21.87
N GLU A 110 29.50 31.82 22.06
CA GLU A 110 29.33 32.91 23.04
C GLU A 110 29.59 32.46 24.48
N GLN A 111 29.19 31.22 24.81
CA GLN A 111 29.36 30.66 26.16
C GLN A 111 30.81 30.26 26.47
N ARG A 112 31.63 29.95 25.45
CA ARG A 112 33.08 29.71 25.59
C ARG A 112 33.86 31.01 25.72
N GLU A 113 33.49 32.05 24.98
CA GLU A 113 34.12 33.37 25.05
C GLU A 113 33.90 34.02 26.42
N SER A 114 32.67 33.89 26.96
CA SER A 114 32.32 34.36 28.30
C SER A 114 33.11 33.67 29.42
N ALA A 115 33.40 32.38 29.27
CA ALA A 115 34.14 31.59 30.26
C ALA A 115 35.66 31.83 30.24
N GLN A 116 36.20 32.39 29.16
CA GLN A 116 37.63 32.73 29.02
C GLN A 116 37.94 34.18 29.44
N ALA A 117 36.91 35.00 29.65
CA ALA A 117 37.02 36.39 30.08
C ALA A 117 37.01 36.59 31.61
N LEU A 118 36.98 35.48 32.38
CA LEU A 118 37.09 35.43 33.85
C LEU A 118 38.40 34.76 34.27
#